data_AF-A0A0Q1FVM7-F1
#
_entry.id   AF-A0A0Q1FVM7-F1
#
_cell.length_a   1.000
_cell.length_b   1.000
_cell.length_c   1.000
_cell.angle_alpha   90.00
_cell.angle_beta   90.00
_cell.angle_gamma   90.00
#
_symmetry.space_group_name_H-M   'P 1'
#
loop_
_entity.id
_entity.type
_entity.pdbx_description
1 polymer ?
#
loop_
_entity_poly.entity_id
_entity_poly.type
_entity_poly.pdbx_seq_one_letter_code
_entity_poly.pdbx_strand_id
1 'polypeptide(L)'
;MEGILKLNLSEIYTCEIKGLGEVFEIVSIETLRKSLLTKYKHGVLFLASNSDHSGRGFTKEDLEAAIIKDKLQLTSSGYADAPPWKSNPKEEADKGLAYNKLIIRLAEILFKLWIPAFERFYRTRNKAHVTWALGI
;
A
#
# COMPACT_ATOMS: atom_id res chain seq x y z
N MET A 1 -15.55 -8.21 7.51
CA MET A 1 -14.43 -7.26 7.31
C MET A 1 -14.11 -7.25 5.83
N GLU A 2 -15.08 -6.84 5.02
CA GLU A 2 -14.84 -6.63 3.58
C GLU A 2 -13.96 -5.39 3.44
N GLY A 3 -12.90 -5.46 2.64
CA GLY A 3 -12.00 -4.33 2.38
C GLY A 3 -10.64 -4.34 3.09
N ILE A 4 -10.34 -5.32 3.94
CA ILE A 4 -8.97 -5.57 4.42
C ILE A 4 -8.35 -6.69 3.59
N LEU A 5 -7.29 -6.36 2.85
CA LEU A 5 -6.48 -7.32 2.14
C LEU A 5 -5.39 -7.87 3.06
N LYS A 6 -5.20 -9.19 3.04
CA LYS A 6 -4.11 -9.88 3.74
C LYS A 6 -3.14 -10.42 2.70
N LEU A 7 -1.87 -10.07 2.85
CA LEU A 7 -0.79 -10.47 1.95
C LEU A 7 0.33 -11.11 2.78
N ASN A 8 0.77 -12.31 2.44
CA ASN A 8 1.97 -12.85 3.08
C ASN A 8 3.19 -12.02 2.64
N LEU A 9 4.12 -11.69 3.55
CA LEU A 9 5.33 -10.94 3.18
C LEU A 9 6.15 -11.61 2.08
N SER A 10 6.04 -12.94 1.91
CA SER A 10 6.68 -13.69 0.81
C SER A 10 6.01 -13.51 -0.55
N GLU A 11 4.74 -13.11 -0.58
CA GLU A 11 3.94 -12.92 -1.80
C GLU A 11 4.17 -11.54 -2.40
N ILE A 12 4.07 -11.44 -3.73
CA ILE A 12 4.17 -10.17 -4.44
C ILE A 12 2.81 -9.51 -4.43
N TYR A 13 2.75 -8.23 -4.06
CA TYR A 13 1.55 -7.44 -4.18
C TYR A 13 1.23 -7.14 -5.65
N THR A 14 -0.01 -7.42 -6.06
CA THR A 14 -0.50 -7.14 -7.40
C THR A 14 -1.93 -6.61 -7.33
N CYS A 15 -2.24 -5.58 -8.10
CA CYS A 15 -3.61 -5.13 -8.34
C CYS A 15 -3.81 -4.82 -9.84
N GLU A 16 -5.07 -4.65 -10.24
CA GLU A 16 -5.45 -4.26 -11.60
C GLU A 16 -5.00 -2.81 -11.86
N ILE A 17 -4.27 -2.58 -12.95
CA ILE A 17 -3.73 -1.25 -13.27
C ILE A 17 -4.79 -0.47 -14.06
N LYS A 18 -5.46 0.47 -13.40
CA LYS A 18 -6.44 1.38 -14.04
C LYS A 18 -5.81 2.71 -14.44
N GLY A 19 -4.76 3.12 -13.75
CA GLY A 19 -3.94 4.27 -14.11
C GLY A 19 -2.64 4.35 -13.31
N LEU A 20 -2.08 5.55 -13.26
CA LEU A 20 -0.82 5.81 -12.54
C LEU A 20 -0.95 5.65 -11.02
N GLY A 21 -2.16 5.77 -10.48
CA GLY A 21 -2.44 5.55 -9.06
C GLY A 21 -2.11 4.13 -8.63
N GLU A 22 -2.64 3.13 -9.33
CA GLU A 22 -2.40 1.72 -9.01
C GLU A 22 -0.95 1.32 -9.27
N VAL A 23 -0.29 1.89 -10.29
CA VAL A 23 1.15 1.67 -10.50
C VAL A 23 1.96 2.16 -9.31
N PHE A 24 1.64 3.33 -8.77
CA PHE A 24 2.32 3.88 -7.61
C PHE A 24 1.99 3.13 -6.33
N GLU A 25 0.74 2.72 -6.14
CA GLU A 25 0.32 1.84 -5.04
C GLU A 25 1.14 0.55 -5.03
N ILE A 26 1.25 -0.13 -6.18
CA ILE A 26 2.05 -1.35 -6.33
C ILE A 26 3.50 -1.10 -5.94
N VAL A 27 4.14 -0.05 -6.48
CA VAL A 27 5.55 0.24 -6.18
C VAL A 27 5.75 0.60 -4.70
N SER A 28 4.85 1.39 -4.12
CA SER A 28 4.90 1.80 -2.72
C SER A 28 4.75 0.60 -1.77
N ILE A 29 3.76 -0.25 -2.00
CA ILE A 29 3.51 -1.45 -1.17
C ILE A 29 4.63 -2.46 -1.34
N GLU A 30 5.13 -2.70 -2.56
CA GLU A 30 6.27 -3.60 -2.77
C GLU A 30 7.55 -3.09 -2.11
N THR A 31 7.77 -1.78 -2.09
CA THR A 31 8.91 -1.18 -1.38
C THR A 31 8.79 -1.37 0.12
N LEU A 32 7.59 -1.12 0.69
CA LEU A 32 7.29 -1.40 2.09
C LEU A 32 7.49 -2.88 2.42
N ARG A 33 6.91 -3.79 1.63
CA ARG A 33 7.00 -5.23 1.80
C ARG A 33 8.45 -5.71 1.83
N LYS A 34 9.28 -5.28 0.86
CA LYS A 34 10.72 -5.63 0.81
C LYS A 34 11.47 -5.13 2.05
N SER A 35 11.16 -3.93 2.54
CA SER A 35 11.74 -3.39 3.78
C SER A 35 11.33 -4.22 5.01
N LEU A 36 10.04 -4.55 5.14
CA LEU A 36 9.52 -5.38 6.22
C LEU A 36 10.08 -6.81 6.17
N LEU A 37 10.17 -7.40 4.97
CA LEU A 37 10.73 -8.74 4.76
C LEU A 37 12.20 -8.80 5.19
N THR A 38 12.97 -7.73 4.94
CA THR A 38 14.38 -7.62 5.39
C THR A 38 14.48 -7.62 6.91
N LYS A 39 13.51 -7.03 7.63
CA LYS A 39 13.51 -6.91 9.09
C LYS A 39 12.93 -8.12 9.81
N TYR A 40 11.84 -8.70 9.30
CA TYR A 40 11.03 -9.70 10.00
C TYR A 40 11.05 -11.10 9.38
N LYS A 41 11.59 -11.26 8.16
CA LYS A 41 11.68 -12.52 7.36
C LYS A 41 10.35 -13.17 6.96
N HIS A 42 9.30 -13.00 7.75
CA HIS A 42 7.96 -13.58 7.57
C HIS A 42 6.93 -12.72 8.31
N GLY A 43 5.66 -12.92 7.97
CA GLY A 43 4.53 -12.20 8.57
C GLY A 43 3.40 -11.99 7.56
N VAL A 44 2.24 -11.57 8.07
CA VAL A 44 1.07 -11.23 7.27
C VAL A 44 0.87 -9.71 7.31
N LEU A 45 0.93 -9.11 6.13
CA LEU A 45 0.71 -7.69 5.92
C LEU A 45 -0.78 -7.44 5.65
N PHE A 46 -1.42 -6.71 6.54
CA PHE A 46 -2.80 -6.27 6.41
C PHE A 46 -2.79 -4.89 5.75
N LEU A 47 -3.55 -4.74 4.67
CA LEU A 47 -3.62 -3.54 3.84
C LEU A 47 -5.09 -3.13 3.69
N ALA A 48 -5.37 -1.83 3.82
CA ALA A 48 -6.71 -1.30 3.61
C ALA A 48 -6.66 0.15 3.12
N SER A 49 -7.73 0.61 2.48
CA SER A 49 -7.90 2.03 2.17
C SER A 49 -7.92 2.86 3.46
N ASN A 50 -7.19 3.96 3.47
CA ASN A 50 -7.06 4.84 4.62
C ASN A 50 -8.29 5.73 4.80
N SER A 51 -9.00 5.54 5.93
CA SER A 51 -10.15 6.36 6.30
C SER A 51 -9.79 7.83 6.48
N ASP A 52 -8.59 8.15 6.95
CA ASP A 52 -8.17 9.52 7.22
C ASP A 52 -7.92 10.34 5.95
N HIS A 53 -7.75 9.66 4.82
CA HIS A 53 -7.57 10.29 3.53
C HIS A 53 -8.90 10.54 2.81
N SER A 54 -9.76 9.52 2.75
CA SER A 54 -10.98 9.57 1.92
C SER A 54 -12.29 9.68 2.71
N GLY A 55 -12.23 9.64 4.04
CA GLY A 55 -13.41 9.49 4.91
C GLY A 55 -14.07 8.11 4.83
N ARG A 56 -13.50 7.17 4.04
CA ARG A 56 -13.97 5.79 3.87
C ARG A 56 -12.79 4.81 3.99
N GLY A 57 -13.04 3.61 4.51
CA GLY A 57 -12.01 2.59 4.73
C GLY A 57 -11.72 2.37 6.21
N PHE A 58 -10.47 2.09 6.54
CA PHE A 58 -10.04 1.67 7.86
C PHE A 58 -8.94 2.58 8.41
N THR A 59 -8.95 2.76 9.72
CA THR A 59 -7.86 3.40 10.45
C THR A 59 -6.75 2.40 10.72
N LYS A 60 -5.62 2.91 11.23
CA LYS A 60 -4.53 2.06 11.73
C LYS A 60 -5.01 1.18 12.89
N GLU A 61 -5.79 1.75 13.80
CA GLU A 61 -6.33 1.08 14.99
C GLU A 61 -7.26 -0.08 14.60
N ASP A 62 -8.05 0.06 13.54
CA ASP A 62 -8.91 -1.01 13.02
C ASP A 62 -8.09 -2.22 12.52
N LEU A 63 -6.98 -1.96 11.84
CA LEU A 63 -6.06 -3.02 11.37
C LEU A 63 -5.37 -3.72 12.54
N GLU A 64 -4.97 -2.98 13.56
CA GLU A 64 -4.38 -3.54 14.78
C GLU A 64 -5.37 -4.46 15.52
N ALA A 65 -6.63 -4.03 15.63
CA ALA A 65 -7.70 -4.86 16.18
C ALA A 65 -7.94 -6.13 15.35
N ALA A 66 -7.85 -6.03 14.02
CA ALA A 66 -7.98 -7.19 13.13
C ALA A 66 -6.84 -8.21 13.32
N ILE A 67 -5.61 -7.75 13.50
CA ILE A 67 -4.44 -8.61 13.80
C ILE A 67 -4.64 -9.36 15.12
N ILE A 68 -5.08 -8.66 16.17
CA ILE A 68 -5.34 -9.26 17.48
C ILE A 68 -6.45 -10.30 17.39
N LYS A 69 -7.51 -10.01 16.63
CA LYS A 69 -8.62 -10.96 16.38
C LYS A 69 -8.14 -12.22 15.66
N ASP A 70 -7.18 -12.08 14.75
CA ASP A 70 -6.53 -13.18 14.05
C ASP A 70 -5.46 -13.90 14.89
N LYS A 71 -5.28 -13.51 16.17
CA LYS A 71 -4.31 -14.08 17.12
C LYS A 71 -2.86 -13.96 16.68
N LEU A 72 -2.56 -12.91 15.89
CA LEU A 72 -1.19 -12.59 15.49
C LEU A 72 -0.59 -11.53 16.43
N GLN A 73 0.73 -11.52 16.54
CA GLN A 73 1.46 -10.50 17.28
C GLN A 73 1.64 -9.25 16.40
N LEU A 74 1.00 -8.15 16.79
CA LEU A 74 1.23 -6.85 16.16
C LEU A 74 2.70 -6.46 16.32
N THR A 75 3.34 -6.20 15.18
CA THR A 75 4.78 -5.92 15.14
C THR A 75 5.08 -4.50 14.66
N SER A 76 4.34 -4.02 13.65
CA SER A 76 4.49 -2.66 13.12
C SER A 76 3.25 -2.26 12.35
N SER A 77 3.02 -0.95 12.23
CA SER A 77 1.83 -0.40 11.57
C SER A 77 2.04 1.06 11.19
N GLY A 78 1.44 1.50 10.09
CA GLY A 78 1.62 2.84 9.57
C GLY A 78 0.81 3.11 8.30
N TYR A 79 1.29 4.07 7.51
CA TYR A 79 0.65 4.48 6.26
C TYR A 79 1.58 4.19 5.08
N ALA A 80 0.99 3.85 3.95
CA ALA A 80 1.65 3.58 2.68
C ALA A 80 0.96 4.37 1.56
N ASP A 81 1.68 4.55 0.45
CA ASP A 81 1.13 5.17 -0.76
C ASP A 81 0.64 6.62 -0.55
N ALA A 82 1.57 7.58 -0.53
CA ALA A 82 1.26 9.01 -0.53
C ALA A 82 1.71 9.64 -1.86
N PRO A 83 0.90 9.50 -2.93
CA PRO A 83 1.30 9.98 -4.24
C PRO A 83 1.35 11.52 -4.25
N PRO A 84 2.30 12.13 -4.99
CA PRO A 84 2.38 13.59 -5.09
C PRO A 84 1.32 14.21 -6.01
N TRP A 85 0.54 13.40 -6.73
CA TRP A 85 -0.60 13.83 -7.54
C TRP A 85 -1.92 13.46 -6.87
N LYS A 86 -2.98 14.23 -7.14
CA LYS A 86 -4.35 13.88 -6.75
C LYS A 86 -4.75 12.61 -7.50
N SER A 87 -5.26 11.60 -6.79
CA SER A 87 -5.90 10.45 -7.43
C SER A 87 -7.12 10.90 -8.23
N ASN A 88 -7.27 10.37 -9.44
CA ASN A 88 -8.53 10.51 -10.16
C ASN A 88 -9.62 9.70 -9.43
N PRO A 89 -10.87 10.19 -9.39
CA PRO A 89 -11.99 9.37 -8.97
C PRO A 89 -12.06 8.10 -9.83
N LYS A 90 -12.36 6.97 -9.21
CA LYS A 90 -12.54 5.67 -9.87
C LYS A 90 -13.84 5.67 -10.69
N GLU A 91 -13.93 6.52 -11.70
CA GLU A 91 -14.99 6.48 -12.71
C GLU A 91 -14.48 5.64 -13.88
N GLU A 92 -15.02 4.42 -13.97
CA GLU A 92 -15.12 3.58 -15.17
C GLU A 92 -13.91 3.57 -16.12
N ALA A 93 -12.82 2.95 -15.67
CA ALA A 93 -11.87 2.37 -16.61
C ALA A 93 -12.31 0.92 -16.91
N ASP A 94 -13.14 0.74 -17.94
CA ASP A 94 -13.62 -0.56 -18.44
C ASP A 94 -12.50 -1.49 -18.97
N LYS A 95 -11.24 -1.06 -18.90
CA LYS A 95 -10.08 -1.81 -19.40
C LYS A 95 -8.88 -1.60 -18.47
N GLY A 96 -8.92 -2.20 -17.29
CA GLY A 96 -7.72 -2.32 -16.47
C GLY A 96 -6.67 -3.19 -17.17
N LEU A 97 -5.43 -2.75 -17.15
CA LEU A 97 -4.31 -3.58 -17.61
C LEU A 97 -3.99 -4.59 -16.50
N ALA A 98 -3.84 -5.86 -16.90
CA ALA A 98 -3.27 -6.86 -16.00
C ALA A 98 -1.86 -6.44 -15.57
N TYR A 99 -1.45 -6.89 -14.38
CA TYR A 99 -0.11 -6.64 -13.84
C TYR A 99 0.98 -6.91 -14.89
N ASN A 100 1.78 -5.89 -15.20
CA ASN A 100 2.85 -5.99 -16.19
C ASN A 100 4.21 -5.63 -15.57
N LYS A 101 5.09 -6.63 -15.44
CA LYS A 101 6.42 -6.49 -14.82
C LYS A 101 7.29 -5.40 -15.46
N LEU A 102 7.19 -5.19 -16.78
CA LEU A 102 7.99 -4.17 -17.46
C LEU A 102 7.55 -2.76 -17.07
N ILE A 103 6.24 -2.51 -17.08
CA ILE A 103 5.66 -1.22 -16.66
C ILE A 103 6.03 -0.93 -15.21
N ILE A 104 5.88 -1.91 -14.32
CA ILE A 104 6.23 -1.75 -12.91
C ILE A 104 7.72 -1.48 -12.74
N ARG A 105 8.62 -2.18 -13.46
CA ARG A 105 10.06 -1.90 -13.37
C ARG A 105 10.44 -0.50 -13.85
N LEU A 106 9.85 -0.04 -14.96
CA LEU A 106 10.08 1.31 -15.45
C LEU A 106 9.58 2.35 -14.44
N ALA A 107 8.40 2.12 -13.85
CA ALA A 107 7.86 2.96 -12.79
C ALA A 107 8.74 2.94 -11.52
N GLU A 108 9.24 1.78 -11.10
CA GLU A 108 10.18 1.65 -9.97
C GLU A 108 11.43 2.52 -10.19
N ILE A 109 11.99 2.54 -11.40
CA ILE A 109 13.17 3.36 -11.73
C ILE A 109 12.82 4.85 -11.65
N LEU A 110 11.72 5.26 -12.28
CA LEU A 110 11.27 6.65 -12.27
C LEU A 110 10.97 7.13 -10.84
N PHE A 111 10.25 6.33 -10.07
CA PHE A 111 9.90 6.65 -8.69
C PHE A 111 11.10 6.62 -7.75
N LYS A 112 12.11 5.76 -7.95
CA LYS A 112 13.35 5.82 -7.16
C LYS A 112 14.10 7.14 -7.34
N LEU A 113 14.05 7.74 -8.52
CA LEU A 113 14.67 9.05 -8.78
C LEU A 113 13.84 10.19 -8.22
N TRP A 114 12.51 10.05 -8.21
CA TRP A 114 11.59 11.13 -7.83
C TRP A 114 11.22 11.11 -6.34
N ILE A 115 10.90 9.94 -5.77
CA ILE A 115 10.40 9.81 -4.39
C ILE A 115 11.32 10.47 -3.37
N PRO A 116 12.65 10.29 -3.36
CA PRO A 116 13.52 10.92 -2.36
C PRO A 116 13.45 12.46 -2.39
N ALA A 117 13.19 13.06 -3.56
CA ALA A 117 13.02 14.50 -3.70
C ALA A 117 11.68 15.01 -3.13
N PHE A 118 10.65 14.15 -3.11
CA PHE A 118 9.31 14.47 -2.60
C PHE A 118 9.02 13.93 -1.19
N GLU A 119 9.76 12.92 -0.71
CA GLU A 119 9.51 12.21 0.55
C GLU A 119 9.53 13.15 1.76
N ARG A 120 10.36 14.21 1.69
CA ARG A 120 10.48 15.25 2.72
C ARG A 120 9.20 16.08 2.92
N PHE A 121 8.27 16.05 1.95
CA PHE A 121 7.08 16.93 1.92
C PHE A 121 5.73 16.18 1.90
N TYR A 122 5.70 14.87 1.65
CA TYR A 122 4.45 14.19 1.25
C TYR A 122 3.98 13.02 2.13
N ARG A 123 4.80 12.44 3.01
CA ARG A 123 4.34 11.39 3.94
C ARG A 123 3.64 11.98 5.17
N THR A 124 2.36 12.34 5.01
CA THR A 124 1.47 12.68 6.13
C THR A 124 0.23 11.78 6.14
N ARG A 125 -0.34 11.57 7.33
CA ARG A 125 -1.51 10.70 7.59
C ARG A 125 -2.67 10.94 6.61
N ASN A 126 -2.96 12.18 6.27
CA ASN A 126 -4.12 12.56 5.45
C ASN A 126 -3.85 12.46 3.94
N LYS A 127 -2.60 12.22 3.52
CA LYS A 127 -2.20 12.10 2.11
C LYS A 127 -2.02 10.66 1.66
N ALA A 128 -1.85 9.73 2.60
CA ALA A 128 -1.64 8.33 2.29
C ALA A 128 -2.97 7.64 1.94
N HIS A 129 -3.04 6.94 0.82
CA HIS A 129 -4.25 6.24 0.39
C HIS A 129 -4.42 4.88 1.07
N VAL A 130 -3.33 4.29 1.54
CA VAL A 130 -3.30 2.95 2.14
C VAL A 130 -2.81 3.03 3.58
N THR A 131 -3.51 2.34 4.48
CA THR A 131 -3.06 2.04 5.83
C THR A 131 -2.60 0.58 5.91
N TRP A 132 -1.60 0.30 6.74
CA TRP A 132 -1.03 -1.04 6.84
C TRP A 132 -0.68 -1.42 8.27
N ALA A 133 -0.76 -2.73 8.56
CA ALA A 133 -0.26 -3.32 9.79
C ALA A 133 0.35 -4.71 9.53
N LEU A 134 1.38 -5.06 10.27
CA LEU A 134 2.09 -6.33 10.18
C LEU A 134 1.82 -7.17 11.44
N GLY A 135 1.27 -8.36 11.23
CA GLY A 135 1.14 -9.41 12.24
C GLY A 135 2.11 -10.55 11.95
N ILE A 136 2.71 -11.14 12.99
CA ILE A 136 3.53 -12.35 12.91
C ILE A 136 2.91 -13.43 13.79
#